data_AF-A0A2G5XMB8-F1
#
_entry.id   AF-A0A2G5XMB8-F1
#
_cell.length_a   1.000
_cell.length_b   1.000
_cell.length_c   1.000
_cell.angle_alpha   90.00
_cell.angle_beta   90.00
_cell.angle_gamma   90.00
#
_symmetry.space_group_name_H-M   'P 1'
#
loop_
_entity.id
_entity.type
_entity.pdbx_description
1 polymer ?
#
loop_
_entity_poly.entity_id
_entity_poly.type
_entity_poly.pdbx_seq_one_letter_code
_entity_poly.pdbx_strand_id
1 'polypeptide(L)' 'MDVWFVIKERYMLLSIFLIILLVNMFLLIAIWKNRSDMPKSLTLVITIICSIIIVLSIFAFVFAVSFGYNS' A
#
# COMPACT_ATOMS: atom_id res chain seq x y z
N MET A 1 -15.89 8.18 18.52
CA MET A 1 -16.64 8.22 17.24
C MET A 1 -16.68 6.82 16.68
N ASP A 2 -17.71 6.36 15.98
CA ASP A 2 -17.63 5.04 15.33
C ASP A 2 -16.53 5.06 14.26
N VAL A 3 -15.78 3.97 14.11
CA VAL A 3 -14.74 3.82 13.05
C VAL A 3 -15.33 4.14 11.67
N TRP A 4 -16.63 3.86 11.50
CA TRP A 4 -17.43 4.22 10.33
C TRP A 4 -17.46 5.72 10.03
N PHE A 5 -17.48 6.57 11.05
CA PHE A 5 -17.53 8.03 10.90
C PHE A 5 -16.18 8.57 10.38
N VAL A 6 -15.07 8.07 10.94
CA VAL A 6 -13.70 8.42 10.49
C VAL A 6 -13.46 7.99 9.04
N ILE A 7 -13.95 6.80 8.66
CA ILE A 7 -13.88 6.31 7.28
C ILE A 7 -14.66 7.23 6.33
N LYS A 8 -15.86 7.68 6.73
CA LYS A 8 -16.68 8.58 5.91
C LYS A 8 -16.02 9.94 5.69
N GLU A 9 -15.39 10.49 6.74
CA GLU A 9 -14.81 11.82 6.71
C GLU A 9 -13.45 11.87 5.98
N ARG A 10 -12.65 10.80 6.11
CA ARG A 10 -11.31 10.71 5.50
C ARG A 10 -11.22 9.71 4.34
N TYR A 11 -12.36 9.35 3.76
CA TYR A 11 -12.47 8.35 2.70
C TYR A 11 -11.53 8.63 1.51
N MET A 12 -11.35 9.90 1.14
CA MET A 12 -10.47 10.32 0.05
C MET A 12 -9.00 10.00 0.33
N LEU A 13 -8.53 10.21 1.56
CA LEU A 13 -7.15 9.92 1.95
C LEU A 13 -6.93 8.40 2.06
N LEU A 14 -7.88 7.70 2.67
CA LEU A 14 -7.83 6.24 2.81
C LEU A 14 -7.89 5.53 1.46
N SER A 15 -8.67 6.04 0.51
CA SER A 15 -8.78 5.46 -0.84
C SER A 15 -7.47 5.58 -1.62
N ILE A 16 -6.72 6.68 -1.47
CA ILE A 16 -5.40 6.84 -2.09
C ILE A 16 -4.42 5.75 -1.60
N PHE A 17 -4.33 5.54 -0.29
CA PHE A 17 -3.47 4.48 0.26
C PHE A 17 -3.88 3.08 -0.20
N LEU A 18 -5.20 2.85 -0.32
CA LEU A 18 -5.74 1.58 -0.81
C LEU A 18 -5.41 1.34 -2.29
N ILE A 19 -5.48 2.38 -3.13
CA ILE A 19 -5.05 2.31 -4.53
C ILE A 19 -3.56 2.02 -4.63
N ILE A 20 -2.72 2.70 -3.84
CA ILE A 20 -1.27 2.47 -3.82
C ILE A 20 -0.96 1.01 -3.43
N LEU A 21 -1.68 0.46 -2.45
CA LEU A 21 -1.52 -0.95 -2.06
C LEU A 21 -1.89 -1.90 -3.21
N LEU A 22 -3.03 -1.67 -3.87
CA LEU A 22 -3.47 -2.50 -4.99
C LEU A 22 -2.48 -2.46 -6.17
N VAL A 23 -1.98 -1.27 -6.51
CA VAL A 23 -1.00 -1.09 -7.60
C VAL A 23 0.30 -1.83 -7.28
N ASN A 24 0.82 -1.73 -6.06
CA ASN A 24 2.04 -2.44 -5.66
C ASN A 24 1.86 -3.96 -5.64
N MET A 25 0.70 -4.44 -5.18
CA MET A 25 0.33 -5.86 -5.28
C MET A 25 0.33 -6.35 -6.73
N PHE A 26 -0.31 -5.58 -7.62
CA PHE A 26 -0.37 -5.93 -9.04
C PHE A 26 1.02 -5.94 -9.69
N LEU A 27 1.87 -4.98 -9.31
CA LEU A 27 3.26 -4.92 -9.77
C LEU A 27 4.06 -6.13 -9.29
N LEU A 28 3.93 -6.53 -8.02
CA LEU A 28 4.59 -7.73 -7.49
C LEU A 28 4.14 -9.01 -8.22
N ILE A 29 2.84 -9.14 -8.51
CA ILE A 29 2.31 -10.28 -9.28
C ILE A 29 2.87 -10.28 -10.70
N ALA A 30 2.90 -9.13 -11.37
CA ALA A 30 3.43 -9.00 -12.72
C ALA A 30 4.93 -9.35 -12.77
N ILE A 31 5.70 -8.90 -11.79
CA ILE A 31 7.13 -9.21 -11.67
C ILE A 31 7.35 -10.69 -11.39
N TRP A 32 6.56 -11.29 -10.50
CA TRP A 32 6.66 -12.71 -10.21
C TRP A 32 6.35 -13.53 -11.47
N LYS A 33 5.32 -13.14 -12.22
CA LYS A 33 4.95 -13.82 -13.47
C LYS A 33 6.05 -13.73 -14.54
N ASN A 34 6.74 -12.60 -14.64
CA ASN A 34 7.79 -12.35 -15.64
C ASN A 34 9.22 -12.55 -15.08
N ARG A 35 9.38 -13.18 -13.92
CA ARG A 35 10.68 -13.29 -13.23
C ARG A 35 11.74 -14.09 -13.99
N SER A 36 11.32 -14.95 -14.93
CA SER A 36 12.22 -15.73 -15.78
C SER A 36 12.89 -14.87 -16.85
N ASP A 37 12.19 -13.82 -17.29
CA ASP A 37 12.56 -13.02 -18.45
C ASP A 37 13.25 -11.71 -18.02
N MET A 38 13.13 -11.34 -16.74
CA MET A 38 13.76 -10.17 -16.15
C MET A 38 15.10 -10.50 -15.48
N PRO A 39 16.08 -9.56 -15.51
CA PRO A 39 17.32 -9.73 -14.79
C PRO A 39 17.07 -9.81 -13.27
N LYS A 40 17.64 -10.82 -12.61
CA LYS A 40 17.43 -11.10 -11.18
C LYS A 40 17.66 -9.88 -10.27
N SER A 41 18.65 -9.05 -10.61
CA SER A 41 18.94 -7.81 -9.88
C SER A 41 17.76 -6.83 -9.93
N LEU A 42 17.14 -6.66 -11.10
CA LEU A 42 16.01 -5.74 -11.29
C LEU A 42 14.77 -6.24 -10.55
N THR A 43 14.46 -7.54 -10.64
CA THR A 43 13.39 -8.16 -9.87
C THR A 43 13.58 -7.89 -8.37
N LEU A 44 14.80 -8.10 -7.86
CA LEU A 44 15.11 -7.92 -6.44
C LEU A 44 14.95 -6.46 -5.99
N VAL A 45 15.45 -5.51 -6.78
CA VAL A 45 15.30 -4.07 -6.49
C VAL A 45 13.83 -3.67 -6.46
N ILE A 46 13.04 -4.07 -7.47
CA ILE A 46 11.63 -3.68 -7.51
C ILE A 46 10.84 -4.34 -6.38
N THR A 47 11.12 -5.60 -6.05
CA THR A 47 10.48 -6.28 -4.91
C THR A 47 10.78 -5.56 -3.58
N ILE A 48 12.02 -5.10 -3.36
CA ILE A 48 12.38 -4.33 -2.16
C ILE A 48 11.64 -2.98 -2.13
N ILE A 49 11.59 -2.26 -3.24
CA ILE A 49 10.89 -0.97 -3.30
C ILE A 49 9.39 -1.15 -3.05
N CYS A 50 8.76 -2.15 -3.70
CA CYS A 50 7.36 -2.47 -3.46
C CYS A 50 7.08 -2.85 -2.00
N SER A 51 7.94 -3.67 -1.37
CA SER A 51 7.72 -4.06 0.02
C SER A 51 7.81 -2.87 0.97
N ILE A 52 8.77 -1.97 0.77
CA ILE A 52 8.89 -0.73 1.55
C ILE A 52 7.63 0.14 1.38
N ILE A 53 7.17 0.35 0.15
CA ILE A 53 5.98 1.17 -0.12
C ILE A 53 4.73 0.55 0.51
N ILE A 54 4.57 -0.79 0.45
CA ILE A 54 3.45 -1.49 1.09
C ILE A 54 3.49 -1.28 2.61
N VAL A 55 4.64 -1.49 3.26
CA VAL A 55 4.78 -1.32 4.71
C VAL A 55 4.46 0.11 5.13
N LEU A 56 5.01 1.10 4.43
CA LEU A 56 4.73 2.52 4.70
C LEU A 56 3.26 2.86 4.49
N SER A 57 2.63 2.32 3.44
CA SER A 57 1.21 2.56 3.16
C SER A 57 0.31 1.95 4.23
N ILE A 58 0.62 0.74 4.71
CA ILE A 58 -0.10 0.10 5.83
C ILE A 58 0.07 0.94 7.10
N PHE A 59 1.30 1.36 7.41
CA PHE A 59 1.56 2.16 8.60
C PHE A 59 0.82 3.50 8.55
N ALA A 60 0.85 4.18 7.41
CA ALA A 60 0.10 5.42 7.20
C ALA A 60 -1.42 5.19 7.29
N PHE A 61 -1.93 4.06 6.79
CA PHE A 61 -3.34 3.70 6.89
C PHE A 61 -3.76 3.49 8.35
N VAL A 62 -2.99 2.71 9.11
CA VAL A 62 -3.23 2.49 10.55
C VAL A 62 -3.17 3.81 11.30
N PHE A 63 -2.16 4.64 11.03
CA PHE A 63 -2.02 5.94 11.66
C PHE A 63 -3.21 6.86 11.34
N ALA A 64 -3.63 6.92 10.08
CA ALA A 64 -4.77 7.74 9.66
C ALA A 64 -6.08 7.32 10.33
N VAL A 65 -6.30 6.02 10.51
CA VAL A 65 -7.49 5.49 11.19
C VAL A 65 -7.41 5.70 12.70
N SER A 66 -6.27 5.40 13.34
CA SER A 66 -6.09 5.50 14.79
C SER A 66 -6.00 6.93 15.30
N PHE A 67 -5.27 7.82 14.63
CA PHE A 67 -5.15 9.22 15.05
C PHE A 67 -6.30 10.08 14.52
N GLY A 68 -6.95 9.69 13.42
CA GLY A 68 -8.21 10.32 12.99
C GLY A 68 -9.39 10.03 13.94
N TYR A 69 -9.30 8.97 14.74
CA TYR A 69 -10.27 8.64 15.80
C TYR A 69 -10.10 9.48 17.08
N ASN A 70 -8.87 9.96 17.33
CA ASN A 70 -8.46 10.54 18.61
C ASN A 70 -8.33 12.08 18.59
N SER A 71 -8.74 12.75 17.50
CA SER A 71 -8.88 14.21 17.40
C SER A 71 -10.34 14.60 17.29
#